data_AF-A0A317JB07-F1
#
_entry.id   AF-A0A317JB07-F1
#
_cell.length_a   1.000
_cell.length_b   1.000
_cell.length_c   1.000
_cell.angle_alpha   90.00
_cell.angle_beta   90.00
_cell.angle_gamma   90.00
#
_symmetry.space_group_name_H-M   'P 1'
#
loop_
_entity.id
_entity.type
_entity.pdbx_description
1 polymer ?
#
loop_
_entity_poly.entity_id
_entity_poly.type
_entity_poly.pdbx_seq_one_letter_code
_entity_poly.pdbx_strand_id
1 'polypeptide(L)'
;MWVSALPANSAMARRIDWYLNFCLSRGLRHLLPHRSASLERILKEIKWSLPERFHTPEDSLMLAVSQRLPASWVLALYDLRPTSYAQALETLRRVWRPMQCPNLRVFLPSNIPRESFESAWKSHELPADADLVLE
;
A
#
# COMPACT_ATOMS: atom_id res chain seq x y z
N MET A 1 -1.10 -2.00 12.38
CA MET A 1 -1.02 -1.48 11.00
C MET A 1 -2.40 -1.59 10.38
N TRP A 2 -2.84 -0.56 9.68
CA TRP A 2 -4.11 -0.56 8.95
C TRP A 2 -3.85 -0.83 7.48
N VAL A 3 -4.70 -1.65 6.88
CA VAL A 3 -4.66 -1.97 5.45
C VAL A 3 -5.99 -1.58 4.84
N SER A 4 -5.99 -0.81 3.76
CA SER A 4 -7.22 -0.34 3.12
C SER A 4 -7.04 -0.29 1.60
N ALA A 5 -8.15 -0.36 0.86
CA ALA A 5 -8.15 -0.14 -0.58
C ALA A 5 -7.90 1.34 -0.93
N LEU A 6 -7.71 1.65 -2.21
CA LEU A 6 -7.68 3.04 -2.67
C LEU A 6 -8.99 3.80 -2.36
N PRO A 7 -8.94 5.14 -2.20
CA PRO A 7 -10.12 5.98 -1.94
C PRO A 7 -11.27 5.83 -2.96
N ALA A 8 -10.95 5.47 -4.20
CA ALA A 8 -11.96 5.20 -5.24
C ALA A 8 -12.88 4.02 -4.88
N ASN A 9 -12.37 3.07 -4.09
CA ASN A 9 -13.01 1.80 -3.79
C ASN A 9 -13.33 1.62 -2.29
N SER A 10 -12.91 2.54 -1.42
CA SER A 10 -13.09 2.42 0.03
C SER A 10 -13.56 3.73 0.66
N ALA A 11 -14.66 3.65 1.43
CA ALA A 11 -15.18 4.76 2.22
C ALA A 11 -14.30 5.04 3.43
N MET A 12 -13.70 4.01 4.02
CA MET A 12 -12.72 4.18 5.10
C MET A 12 -11.47 4.88 4.57
N ALA A 13 -10.96 4.49 3.41
CA ALA A 13 -9.85 5.16 2.73
C ALA A 13 -10.18 6.62 2.47
N ARG A 14 -11.41 6.97 2.09
CA ARG A 14 -11.84 8.38 1.95
C ARG A 14 -11.93 9.13 3.28
N ARG A 15 -12.31 8.47 4.38
CA ARG A 15 -12.34 9.07 5.73
C ARG A 15 -10.94 9.25 6.29
N ILE A 16 -10.08 8.25 6.11
CA ILE A 16 -8.65 8.29 6.42
C ILE A 16 -7.98 9.36 5.56
N ASP A 17 -8.28 9.43 4.26
CA ASP A 17 -7.83 10.47 3.35
C ASP A 17 -8.33 11.84 3.81
N TRP A 18 -9.60 12.02 4.15
CA TRP A 18 -10.11 13.28 4.71
C TRP A 18 -9.31 13.72 5.95
N TYR A 19 -8.96 12.78 6.82
CA TYR A 19 -8.18 13.05 8.02
C TYR A 19 -6.66 13.23 7.76
N LEU A 20 -6.13 12.61 6.69
CA LEU A 20 -4.71 12.61 6.30
C LEU A 20 -4.43 13.45 5.03
N ASN A 21 -5.40 14.25 4.57
CA ASN A 21 -5.57 14.80 3.21
C ASN A 21 -4.47 15.75 2.72
N PHE A 22 -3.43 15.95 3.51
CA PHE A 22 -2.24 16.65 3.06
C PHE A 22 -1.12 15.69 2.66
N CYS A 23 -0.98 14.57 3.38
CA CYS A 23 0.11 13.63 3.19
C CYS A 23 -0.23 12.58 2.12
N LEU A 24 -1.46 12.07 2.12
CA LEU A 24 -1.93 11.08 1.14
C LEU A 24 -2.05 11.68 -0.25
N SER A 25 -2.71 12.83 -0.37
CA SER A 25 -2.94 13.47 -1.68
C SER A 25 -1.63 13.98 -2.29
N ARG A 26 -0.62 14.36 -1.50
CA ARG A 26 0.75 14.58 -2.00
C ARG A 26 1.47 13.29 -2.38
N GLY A 27 1.28 12.21 -1.63
CA GLY A 27 1.84 10.89 -1.92
C GLY A 27 1.25 10.23 -3.16
N LEU A 28 -0.06 10.32 -3.36
CA LEU A 28 -0.80 9.80 -4.51
C LEU A 28 -0.61 10.66 -5.77
N ARG A 29 -0.38 11.98 -5.61
CA ARG A 29 0.06 12.87 -6.71
C ARG A 29 1.57 12.87 -6.90
N HIS A 30 2.31 12.06 -6.15
CA HIS A 30 3.75 11.96 -6.31
C HIS A 30 4.02 11.26 -7.63
N LEU A 31 4.21 12.06 -8.68
CA LEU A 31 4.80 11.56 -9.91
C LEU A 31 6.17 10.99 -9.54
N LEU A 32 6.49 9.82 -10.08
CA LEU A 32 7.85 9.29 -10.02
C LEU A 32 8.79 10.42 -10.46
N PRO A 33 9.76 10.84 -9.62
CA PRO A 33 10.60 11.99 -9.93
C PRO A 33 11.23 11.78 -11.31
N HIS A 34 10.94 12.67 -12.26
CA HIS A 34 11.58 12.60 -13.56
C HIS A 34 13.06 12.99 -13.40
N ARG A 35 13.97 12.26 -14.03
CA ARG A 35 15.40 12.62 -13.96
C ARG A 35 15.59 13.97 -14.64
N SER A 36 16.36 14.86 -14.03
CA SER A 36 16.69 16.13 -14.69
C SER A 36 17.63 15.86 -15.86
N ALA A 37 17.48 16.62 -16.95
CA ALA A 37 18.34 16.50 -18.13
C ALA A 37 19.83 16.66 -17.79
N SER A 38 20.14 17.50 -16.81
CA SER A 38 21.51 17.70 -16.30
C SER A 38 22.09 16.43 -15.67
N LEU A 39 21.30 15.70 -14.89
CA LEU A 39 21.74 14.47 -14.24
C LEU A 39 21.90 13.33 -15.25
N GLU A 40 21.00 13.22 -16.23
CA GLU A 40 21.13 12.27 -17.34
C GLU A 40 22.40 12.53 -18.16
N ARG A 41 22.72 13.82 -18.42
CA ARG A 41 23.94 14.21 -19.12
C ARG A 41 25.19 13.77 -18.36
N ILE A 42 25.25 14.03 -17.06
CA ILE A 42 26.39 13.64 -16.21
C ILE A 42 26.56 12.12 -16.20
N LEU A 43 25.47 11.35 -16.00
CA LEU A 43 25.50 9.88 -16.01
C LEU A 43 26.01 9.31 -17.34
N LYS A 44 25.58 9.90 -18.46
CA LYS A 44 26.05 9.53 -19.80
C LYS A 44 27.54 9.82 -19.99
N GLU A 45 28.00 10.96 -19.50
CA GLU A 45 29.41 11.40 -19.61
C GLU A 45 30.36 10.48 -18.83
N ILE A 46 29.96 10.10 -17.62
CA ILE A 46 30.75 9.18 -16.77
C ILE A 46 30.53 7.69 -17.09
N LYS A 47 29.77 7.37 -18.14
CA LYS A 47 29.38 6.00 -18.55
C LYS A 47 28.84 5.15 -17.39
N TRP A 48 28.04 5.77 -16.53
CA TRP A 48 27.47 5.11 -15.36
C TRP A 48 25.95 5.07 -15.44
N SER A 49 25.36 3.97 -14.97
CA SER A 49 23.93 3.85 -14.76
C SER A 49 23.64 3.76 -13.26
N LEU A 50 22.62 4.51 -12.81
CA LEU A 50 22.03 4.27 -11.50
C LEU A 50 21.38 2.89 -11.48
N PRO A 51 21.30 2.22 -10.30
CA PRO A 51 20.54 0.99 -10.15
C PRO A 51 19.11 1.16 -10.69
N GLU A 52 18.53 0.09 -11.24
CA GLU A 52 17.14 0.11 -11.67
C GLU A 52 16.24 0.55 -10.50
N ARG A 53 15.29 1.43 -10.79
CA ARG A 53 14.33 1.86 -9.79
C ARG A 53 13.52 0.65 -9.38
N PHE A 54 13.47 0.37 -8.07
CA PHE A 54 12.64 -0.69 -7.49
C PHE A 54 11.16 -0.32 -7.39
N HIS A 55 10.73 0.77 -8.05
CA HIS A 55 9.38 1.31 -7.91
C HIS A 55 8.64 1.21 -9.23
N THR A 56 7.74 0.24 -9.33
CA THR A 56 6.75 0.15 -10.39
C THR A 56 5.54 1.00 -10.02
N PRO A 57 4.73 1.45 -11.02
CA PRO A 57 3.46 2.13 -10.75
C PRO A 57 2.46 1.29 -9.92
N GLU A 58 2.72 -0.01 -9.78
CA GLU A 58 1.89 -0.98 -9.05
C GLU A 58 2.31 -1.10 -7.56
N ASP A 59 3.44 -0.52 -7.17
CA ASP A 59 3.94 -0.65 -5.80
C ASP A 59 3.10 0.13 -4.79
N SER A 60 2.73 -0.56 -3.71
CA SER A 60 1.87 -0.05 -2.63
C SER A 60 2.47 1.16 -1.89
N LEU A 61 1.62 2.15 -1.56
CA LEU A 61 2.01 3.33 -0.80
C LEU A 61 1.85 3.06 0.69
N MET A 62 2.92 3.23 1.46
CA MET A 62 2.88 3.15 2.91
C MET A 62 3.06 4.54 3.52
N LEU A 63 2.24 4.86 4.53
CA LEU A 63 2.32 6.13 5.25
C LEU A 63 2.51 5.90 6.74
N ALA A 64 3.54 6.57 7.27
CA ALA A 64 3.73 6.73 8.70
C ALA A 64 2.73 7.78 9.22
N VAL A 65 1.89 7.39 10.17
CA VAL A 65 0.79 8.23 10.70
C VAL A 65 0.82 8.33 12.23
N SER A 66 1.95 7.93 12.84
CA SER A 66 2.16 7.98 14.29
C SER A 66 1.72 9.32 14.88
N GLN A 67 0.94 9.27 15.97
CA GLN A 67 0.29 10.37 16.69
C GLN A 67 -0.94 11.03 16.02
N ARG A 68 -1.32 10.65 14.80
CA ARG A 68 -2.54 11.20 14.16
C ARG A 68 -3.69 10.20 14.11
N LEU A 69 -3.36 8.93 13.93
CA LEU A 69 -4.33 7.85 13.95
C LEU A 69 -3.96 6.84 15.06
N PRO A 70 -4.93 6.01 15.51
CA PRO A 70 -4.67 4.90 16.43
C PRO A 70 -3.71 3.85 15.85
N ALA A 71 -3.45 3.90 14.53
CA ALA A 71 -2.46 3.09 13.87
C ALA A 71 -1.15 3.86 13.68
N SER A 72 -0.03 3.17 13.83
CA SER A 72 1.29 3.73 13.50
C SER A 72 1.56 3.78 12.00
N TRP A 73 0.89 2.92 11.22
CA TRP A 73 1.13 2.71 9.79
C TRP A 73 -0.17 2.41 9.04
N VAL A 74 -0.32 2.99 7.84
CA VAL A 74 -1.40 2.69 6.89
C VAL A 74 -0.78 2.22 5.58
N LEU A 75 -1.23 1.06 5.08
CA LEU A 75 -0.90 0.53 3.76
C LEU A 75 -2.12 0.62 2.85
N ALA A 76 -1.95 1.29 1.71
CA ALA A 76 -2.95 1.35 0.66
C ALA A 76 -2.64 0.28 -0.40
N LEU A 77 -3.58 -0.64 -0.62
CA LEU A 77 -3.51 -1.64 -1.69
C LEU A 77 -4.20 -1.08 -2.94
N TYR A 78 -3.46 -1.06 -4.06
CA TYR A 78 -3.92 -0.46 -5.31
C TYR A 78 -5.02 -1.26 -6.01
N ASP A 79 -4.99 -2.59 -5.87
CA ASP A 79 -5.96 -3.49 -6.50
C ASP A 79 -6.42 -4.57 -5.51
N LEU A 80 -7.72 -4.60 -5.25
CA LEU A 80 -8.40 -5.58 -4.40
C LEU A 80 -9.56 -6.24 -5.15
N ARG A 81 -9.36 -6.57 -6.44
CA ARG A 81 -10.29 -7.42 -7.19
C ARG A 81 -10.06 -8.91 -6.89
N PRO A 82 -11.07 -9.78 -7.05
CA PRO A 82 -10.93 -11.22 -6.81
C PRO A 82 -9.77 -11.88 -7.56
N THR A 83 -9.51 -11.45 -8.79
CA THR A 83 -8.40 -11.92 -9.63
C THR A 83 -7.02 -11.52 -9.11
N SER A 84 -6.95 -10.51 -8.23
CA SER A 84 -5.71 -9.87 -7.79
C SER A 84 -5.42 -10.07 -6.29
N TYR A 85 -6.25 -10.83 -5.56
CA TYR A 85 -6.09 -11.03 -4.12
C TYR A 85 -4.71 -11.61 -3.77
N ALA A 86 -4.25 -12.63 -4.48
CA ALA A 86 -2.93 -13.23 -4.22
C ALA A 86 -1.81 -12.18 -4.29
N GLN A 87 -1.83 -11.32 -5.31
CA GLN A 87 -0.82 -10.26 -5.48
C GLN A 87 -0.91 -9.20 -4.37
N ALA A 88 -2.13 -8.80 -3.99
CA ALA A 88 -2.37 -7.83 -2.93
C ALA A 88 -1.90 -8.37 -1.55
N LEU A 89 -2.18 -9.65 -1.27
CA LEU A 89 -1.78 -10.32 -0.03
C LEU A 89 -0.28 -10.58 0.03
N GLU A 90 0.36 -10.94 -1.08
CA GLU A 90 1.82 -11.07 -1.13
C GLU A 90 2.50 -9.71 -0.91
N THR A 91 1.92 -8.63 -1.46
CA THR A 91 2.40 -7.26 -1.21
C THR A 91 2.29 -6.90 0.27
N LEU A 92 1.13 -7.18 0.89
CA LEU A 92 0.94 -7.00 2.33
C LEU A 92 1.98 -7.78 3.13
N ARG A 93 2.19 -9.06 2.82
CA ARG A 93 3.16 -9.93 3.49
C ARG A 93 4.60 -9.41 3.39
N ARG A 94 4.99 -8.94 2.20
CA ARG A 94 6.31 -8.35 1.93
C ARG A 94 6.58 -7.09 2.77
N VAL A 95 5.55 -6.30 3.04
CA VAL A 95 5.63 -5.11 3.90
C VAL A 95 5.54 -5.48 5.38
N TRP A 96 4.66 -6.42 5.73
CA TRP A 96 4.34 -6.77 7.11
C TRP A 96 5.47 -7.49 7.86
N ARG A 97 6.15 -8.46 7.21
CA ARG A 97 7.23 -9.24 7.85
C ARG A 97 8.42 -8.37 8.30
N PRO A 98 9.00 -7.49 7.46
CA PRO A 98 10.10 -6.62 7.87
C PRO A 98 9.75 -5.65 9.00
N MET A 99 8.46 -5.36 9.19
CA MET A 99 7.96 -4.46 10.24
C MET A 99 7.79 -5.14 11.60
N GLN A 100 8.32 -6.36 11.78
CA GLN A 100 8.19 -7.17 13.00
C GLN A 100 6.74 -7.59 13.29
N CYS A 101 5.99 -7.89 12.22
CA CYS A 101 4.66 -8.51 12.31
C CYS A 101 3.65 -7.77 13.22
N PRO A 102 3.41 -6.46 13.02
CA PRO A 102 2.46 -5.71 13.85
C PRO A 102 1.02 -6.22 13.69
N ASN A 103 0.16 -6.04 14.71
CA ASN A 103 -1.27 -6.39 14.61
C ASN A 103 -1.91 -5.73 13.37
N LEU A 104 -2.66 -6.52 12.61
CA LEU A 104 -3.28 -6.09 11.37
C LEU A 104 -4.77 -5.80 11.58
N ARG A 105 -5.21 -4.67 11.03
CA ARG A 105 -6.63 -4.39 10.80
C ARG A 105 -6.83 -4.09 9.33
N VAL A 106 -7.68 -4.87 8.69
CA VAL A 106 -7.92 -4.82 7.24
C VAL A 106 -9.32 -4.31 7.00
N PHE A 107 -9.42 -3.20 6.28
CA PHE A 107 -10.69 -2.61 5.87
C PHE A 107 -11.01 -3.11 4.46
N LEU A 108 -12.02 -3.96 4.37
CA LEU A 108 -12.49 -4.54 3.11
C LEU A 108 -13.62 -3.69 2.53
N PRO A 109 -13.46 -3.22 1.28
CA PRO A 109 -14.55 -2.67 0.50
C PRO A 109 -15.82 -3.53 0.51
N SER A 110 -16.99 -2.89 0.55
CA SER A 110 -18.31 -3.54 0.62
C SER A 110 -18.60 -4.45 -0.58
N ASN A 111 -17.92 -4.23 -1.70
CA ASN A 111 -18.06 -5.01 -2.93
C ASN A 111 -17.17 -6.27 -2.97
N ILE A 112 -16.40 -6.53 -1.91
CA ILE A 112 -15.53 -7.70 -1.79
C ILE A 112 -16.18 -8.75 -0.89
N PRO A 113 -16.42 -9.97 -1.39
CA PRO A 113 -16.90 -11.07 -0.56
C PRO A 113 -15.85 -11.44 0.49
N ARG A 114 -16.22 -11.32 1.77
CA ARG A 114 -15.36 -11.65 2.92
C ARG A 114 -14.79 -13.06 2.81
N GLU A 115 -15.62 -14.04 2.48
CA GLU A 115 -15.23 -15.45 2.40
C GLU A 115 -14.16 -15.72 1.35
N SER A 116 -14.28 -15.09 0.17
CA SER A 116 -13.29 -15.22 -0.90
C SER A 116 -11.96 -14.62 -0.49
N PHE A 117 -11.98 -13.48 0.21
CA PHE A 117 -10.78 -12.84 0.72
C PHE A 117 -10.14 -13.64 1.86
N GLU A 118 -10.92 -14.18 2.80
CA GLU A 118 -10.43 -15.01 3.90
C GLU A 118 -9.82 -16.33 3.42
N SER A 119 -10.39 -16.92 2.36
CA SER A 119 -9.82 -18.11 1.71
C SER A 119 -8.43 -17.80 1.15
N ALA A 120 -8.29 -16.69 0.42
CA ALA A 120 -7.00 -16.23 -0.08
C ALA A 120 -6.04 -15.81 1.05
N TRP A 121 -6.56 -15.25 2.15
CA TRP A 121 -5.76 -14.85 3.32
C TRP A 121 -5.08 -16.05 3.98
N LYS A 122 -5.83 -17.13 4.20
CA LYS A 122 -5.32 -18.36 4.83
C LYS A 122 -4.19 -18.99 4.03
N SER A 123 -4.17 -18.82 2.72
CA SER A 123 -3.12 -19.39 1.86
C SER A 123 -1.79 -18.60 1.87
N HIS A 124 -1.73 -17.41 2.48
CA HIS A 124 -0.56 -16.52 2.40
C HIS A 124 0.21 -16.35 3.73
N GLU A 125 -0.01 -17.20 4.74
CA GLU A 125 0.68 -17.18 6.05
C GLU A 125 0.61 -15.81 6.76
N LEU A 126 -0.50 -15.10 6.58
CA LEU A 126 -0.80 -13.87 7.30
C LEU A 126 -1.40 -14.19 8.69
N PRO A 127 -1.34 -13.26 9.65
CA PRO A 127 -1.77 -13.54 11.02
C PRO A 127 -3.26 -13.90 11.06
N ALA A 128 -3.60 -14.95 11.81
CA ALA A 128 -4.95 -15.46 11.91
C ALA A 128 -5.87 -14.56 12.75
N ASP A 129 -5.29 -13.73 13.61
CA ASP A 129 -5.93 -12.77 14.50
C ASP A 129 -6.08 -11.37 13.88
N ALA A 130 -5.96 -11.25 12.56
CA ALA A 130 -6.19 -9.98 11.88
C ALA A 130 -7.67 -9.54 11.98
N ASP A 131 -7.90 -8.30 12.41
CA ASP A 131 -9.22 -7.70 12.45
C ASP A 131 -9.69 -7.39 11.02
N LEU A 132 -10.55 -8.25 10.47
CA LEU A 132 -11.23 -8.01 9.20
C LEU A 132 -12.50 -7.19 9.41
N VAL A 133 -12.49 -5.94 8.95
CA VAL A 133 -13.59 -4.98 9.08
C VAL A 133 -14.20 -4.74 7.69
N LEU A 134 -15.49 -5.04 7.54
CA LEU A 134 -16.25 -4.70 6.34
C LEU A 134 -16.69 -3.23 6.41
N GLU A 135 -16.56 -2.54 5.29
CA GLU A 135 -16.96 -1.13 5.13
C GLU A 135 -18.42 -0.93 4.73
#